data_AF-A0A5R9Q7N6-F1
#
_entry.id   AF-A0A5R9Q7N6-F1
#
_cell.length_a   1.000
_cell.length_b   1.000
_cell.length_c   1.000
_cell.angle_alpha   90.00
_cell.angle_beta   90.00
_cell.angle_gamma   90.00
#
_symmetry.space_group_name_H-M   'P 1'
#
loop_
_entity.id
_entity.type
_entity.pdbx_description
1 polymer ?
#
loop_
_entity_poly.entity_id
_entity_poly.type
_entity_poly.pdbx_seq_one_letter_code
_entity_poly.pdbx_strand_id
1 'polypeptide(L)'
;MLNYFEEKTDEKPDWVSDQNCSHKIYQAFLTLKEEKREYISRHRLKGDFKKKKSYTFSMREASKKAGIKHTNVTSLRRFDDIKVFFEELNLQLTKEKEERVKKFQGRSRGKYESSKSELIEEIVKVKEEYRGLEKKDAEAQINVLISKMKPDVKRLLFS
;
A
#
# COMPACT_ATOMS: atom_id res chain seq x y z
N MET A 1 31.37 4.84 -36.92
CA MET A 1 31.53 4.81 -35.46
C MET A 1 30.80 3.58 -34.95
N LEU A 2 31.53 2.54 -34.51
CA LEU A 2 30.92 1.38 -33.88
C LEU A 2 30.44 1.79 -32.48
N ASN A 3 29.14 1.71 -32.24
CA ASN A 3 28.57 1.81 -30.91
C ASN A 3 29.02 0.58 -30.11
N TYR A 4 30.07 0.74 -29.32
CA TYR A 4 30.34 -0.13 -28.19
C TYR A 4 29.15 0.05 -27.22
N PHE A 5 28.15 -0.81 -27.36
CA PHE A 5 27.33 -1.13 -26.21
C PHE A 5 28.28 -1.77 -25.20
N GLU A 6 28.71 -0.99 -24.20
CA GLU A 6 29.24 -1.55 -22.97
C GLU A 6 28.19 -2.53 -22.46
N GLU A 7 28.44 -3.84 -22.67
CA GLU A 7 27.80 -4.88 -21.90
C GLU A 7 28.09 -4.52 -20.44
N LYS A 8 27.07 -4.06 -19.71
CA LYS A 8 27.09 -4.12 -18.25
C LYS A 8 27.29 -5.59 -17.93
N THR A 9 28.53 -5.97 -17.64
CA THR A 9 28.83 -7.22 -16.99
C THR A 9 28.16 -7.13 -15.64
N ASP A 10 26.94 -7.67 -15.54
CA ASP A 10 26.31 -8.00 -14.26
C ASP A 10 27.31 -8.88 -13.53
N GLU A 11 28.12 -8.28 -12.65
CA GLU A 11 29.11 -8.99 -11.85
C GLU A 11 28.37 -10.02 -11.00
N LYS A 12 28.35 -11.26 -11.48
CA LYS A 12 27.87 -12.40 -10.72
C LYS A 12 28.75 -12.51 -9.48
N PRO A 13 28.18 -12.75 -8.29
CA PRO A 13 28.97 -12.99 -7.09
C PRO A 13 29.99 -14.13 -7.29
N ASP A 14 31.16 -14.04 -6.66
CA ASP A 14 32.25 -15.02 -6.78
C ASP A 14 31.85 -16.47 -6.45
N TRP A 15 30.77 -16.66 -5.69
CA TRP A 15 30.26 -17.98 -5.34
C TRP A 15 29.41 -18.62 -6.43
N VAL A 16 29.03 -17.86 -7.46
CA VAL A 16 28.26 -18.33 -8.61
C VAL A 16 29.19 -18.97 -9.62
N SER A 17 28.97 -20.26 -9.86
CA SER A 17 29.70 -21.03 -10.87
C SER A 17 28.72 -21.82 -11.73
N ASP A 18 28.96 -21.78 -13.05
CA ASP A 18 28.17 -22.53 -14.03
C ASP A 18 28.44 -24.05 -13.96
N GLN A 19 29.50 -24.47 -13.25
CA GLN A 19 29.87 -25.88 -13.08
C GLN A 19 29.01 -26.61 -12.04
N ASN A 20 28.29 -25.90 -11.18
CA ASN A 20 27.51 -26.48 -10.10
C ASN A 20 26.09 -25.89 -10.02
N CYS A 21 25.32 -26.27 -9.00
CA CYS A 21 23.94 -25.81 -8.84
C CYS A 21 23.80 -24.37 -8.33
N SER A 22 24.90 -23.67 -8.01
CA SER A 22 24.88 -22.29 -7.50
C SER A 22 24.33 -21.31 -8.54
N HIS A 23 24.66 -21.47 -9.83
CA HIS A 23 24.13 -20.62 -10.90
C HIS A 23 22.61 -20.67 -10.99
N LYS A 24 22.05 -21.88 -10.95
CA LYS A 24 20.59 -22.08 -10.99
C LYS A 24 19.90 -21.49 -9.76
N ILE A 25 20.52 -21.59 -8.58
CA ILE A 25 20.00 -20.99 -7.35
C ILE A 25 20.07 -19.47 -7.40
N TYR A 26 21.16 -18.91 -7.90
CA TYR A 26 21.32 -17.47 -8.09
C TYR A 26 20.23 -16.91 -9.02
N GLN A 27 19.99 -17.54 -10.17
CA GLN A 27 18.89 -17.17 -11.06
C GLN A 27 17.53 -17.25 -10.35
N ALA A 28 17.27 -18.32 -9.60
CA ALA A 28 16.02 -18.46 -8.86
C ALA A 28 15.84 -17.37 -7.79
N PHE A 29 16.91 -16.93 -7.13
CA PHE A 29 16.86 -15.80 -6.21
C PHE A 29 16.49 -14.50 -6.91
N LEU A 30 17.07 -14.22 -8.08
CA LEU A 30 16.75 -13.02 -8.84
C LEU A 30 15.28 -13.03 -9.31
N THR A 31 14.80 -14.14 -9.87
CA THR A 31 13.40 -14.29 -10.27
C THR A 31 12.45 -14.12 -9.09
N LEU A 32 12.72 -14.77 -7.95
CA LEU A 32 11.89 -14.63 -6.77
C LEU A 32 11.93 -13.22 -6.21
N LYS A 33 13.09 -12.55 -6.21
CA LYS A 33 13.22 -11.15 -5.80
C LYS A 33 12.30 -10.27 -6.64
N GLU A 34 12.30 -10.44 -7.95
CA GLU A 34 11.45 -9.68 -8.87
C GLU A 34 9.96 -9.95 -8.62
N GLU A 35 9.54 -11.21 -8.49
CA GLU A 35 8.16 -11.59 -8.18
C GLU A 35 7.67 -10.96 -6.86
N LYS A 36 8.50 -11.00 -5.80
CA LYS A 36 8.14 -10.40 -4.51
C LYS A 36 8.14 -8.87 -4.58
N ARG A 37 9.07 -8.27 -5.32
CA ARG A 37 9.12 -6.81 -5.54
C ARG A 37 7.90 -6.31 -6.29
N GLU A 38 7.47 -7.06 -7.31
CA GLU A 38 6.23 -6.78 -8.03
C GLU A 38 5.01 -6.88 -7.10
N TYR A 39 4.96 -7.92 -6.25
CA TYR A 39 3.92 -8.03 -5.23
C TYR A 39 3.90 -6.80 -4.30
N ILE A 40 5.07 -6.37 -3.80
CA ILE A 40 5.19 -5.17 -2.96
C ILE A 40 4.74 -3.90 -3.70
N SER A 41 5.09 -3.78 -4.98
CA SER A 41 4.67 -2.63 -5.80
C SER A 41 3.16 -2.58 -6.00
N ARG A 42 2.52 -3.72 -6.28
CA ARG A 42 1.07 -3.80 -6.53
C ARG A 42 0.25 -3.55 -5.27
N HIS A 43 0.71 -4.04 -4.11
CA HIS A 43 -0.02 -3.96 -2.86
C HIS A 43 0.34 -2.72 -2.03
N ARG A 44 -0.59 -2.29 -1.18
CA ARG A 44 -0.48 -1.00 -0.45
C ARG A 44 -0.92 -1.11 1.00
N LEU A 45 -1.81 -2.03 1.32
CA LEU A 45 -2.39 -2.12 2.66
C LEU A 45 -1.53 -3.00 3.55
N LYS A 46 -1.45 -2.66 4.84
CA LYS A 46 -0.77 -3.49 5.85
C LYS A 46 -1.34 -4.93 5.89
N GLY A 47 -2.65 -5.07 5.62
CA GLY A 47 -3.33 -6.36 5.56
C GLY A 47 -2.82 -7.28 4.44
N ASP A 48 -2.45 -6.72 3.29
CA ASP A 48 -1.91 -7.48 2.15
C ASP A 48 -0.59 -8.18 2.53
N PHE A 49 0.21 -7.51 3.36
CA PHE A 49 1.51 -7.99 3.84
C PHE A 49 1.43 -8.80 5.14
N LYS A 50 0.24 -9.26 5.57
CA LYS A 50 0.09 -10.04 6.81
C LYS A 50 0.91 -11.33 6.80
N LYS A 51 1.05 -11.97 5.62
CA LYS A 51 1.81 -13.21 5.46
C LYS A 51 3.22 -12.91 4.97
N LYS A 52 4.25 -13.31 5.74
CA LYS A 52 5.67 -13.11 5.39
C LYS A 52 6.04 -13.66 4.00
N LYS A 53 5.53 -14.85 3.66
CA LYS A 53 5.72 -15.50 2.35
C LYS A 53 5.22 -14.71 1.13
N SER A 54 4.38 -13.69 1.34
CA SER A 54 3.87 -12.86 0.25
C SER A 54 4.93 -11.88 -0.26
N TYR A 55 5.86 -11.45 0.59
CA TYR A 55 6.87 -10.43 0.25
C TYR A 55 8.32 -10.88 0.50
N THR A 56 8.54 -12.02 1.16
CA THR A 56 9.85 -12.70 1.24
C THR A 56 9.74 -14.10 0.64
N PHE A 57 10.88 -14.78 0.50
CA PHE A 57 10.91 -16.18 0.08
C PHE A 57 11.84 -17.01 0.97
N SER A 58 11.69 -18.33 0.92
CA SER A 58 12.55 -19.27 1.66
C SER A 58 13.60 -19.93 0.77
N MET A 59 14.69 -20.41 1.36
CA MET A 59 15.73 -21.17 0.62
C MET A 59 15.15 -22.43 -0.06
N ARG A 60 14.16 -23.07 0.57
CA ARG A 60 13.44 -24.23 -0.01
C ARG A 60 12.58 -23.83 -1.21
N GLU A 61 11.93 -22.68 -1.15
CA GLU A 61 11.16 -22.11 -2.27
C GLU A 61 12.08 -21.80 -3.45
N ALA A 62 13.24 -21.19 -3.19
CA ALA A 62 14.27 -20.98 -4.21
C ALA A 62 14.81 -22.28 -4.81
N SER A 63 15.10 -23.28 -3.97
CA SER A 63 15.54 -24.61 -4.43
C SER A 63 14.50 -25.28 -5.32
N LYS A 64 13.22 -25.21 -4.92
CA LYS A 64 12.10 -25.73 -5.72
C LYS A 64 11.97 -25.00 -7.06
N LYS A 65 12.06 -23.67 -7.05
CA LYS A 65 12.01 -22.84 -8.27
C LYS A 65 13.17 -23.16 -9.23
N ALA A 66 14.36 -23.42 -8.67
CA ALA A 66 15.54 -23.82 -9.43
C ALA A 66 15.52 -25.29 -9.92
N GLY A 67 14.53 -26.09 -9.51
CA GLY A 67 14.44 -27.51 -9.85
C GLY A 67 15.50 -28.38 -9.17
N ILE A 68 16.03 -27.95 -8.02
CA ILE A 68 17.14 -28.61 -7.32
C ILE A 68 16.69 -29.10 -5.94
N LYS A 69 17.19 -30.26 -5.51
CA LYS A 69 17.00 -30.74 -4.14
C LYS A 69 17.71 -29.78 -3.17
N HIS A 70 16.99 -29.29 -2.16
CA HIS A 70 17.54 -28.36 -1.16
C HIS A 70 18.85 -28.86 -0.52
N THR A 71 18.99 -30.17 -0.31
CA THR A 71 20.21 -30.81 0.21
C THR A 71 21.45 -30.50 -0.62
N ASN A 72 21.29 -30.40 -1.95
CA ASN A 72 22.39 -30.14 -2.88
C ASN A 72 22.88 -28.69 -2.78
N VAL A 73 22.01 -27.76 -2.38
CA VAL A 73 22.37 -26.36 -2.17
C VAL A 73 23.14 -26.23 -0.86
N THR A 74 22.64 -26.87 0.20
CA THR A 74 23.27 -26.84 1.52
C THR A 74 24.61 -27.58 1.58
N SER A 75 24.88 -28.50 0.64
CA SER A 75 26.15 -29.23 0.56
C SER A 75 27.24 -28.48 -0.21
N LEU A 76 26.95 -27.29 -0.77
CA LEU A 76 27.96 -26.51 -1.49
C LEU A 76 29.01 -25.95 -0.53
N ARG A 77 30.28 -25.96 -0.95
CA ARG A 77 31.38 -25.40 -0.14
C ARG A 77 31.17 -23.92 0.22
N ARG A 78 30.57 -23.15 -0.70
CA ARG A 78 30.28 -21.71 -0.53
C ARG A 78 28.84 -21.47 -0.07
N PHE A 79 28.24 -22.39 0.68
CA PHE A 79 26.87 -22.25 1.15
C PHE A 79 26.68 -21.04 2.08
N ASP A 80 27.69 -20.69 2.87
CA ASP A 80 27.62 -19.51 3.75
C ASP A 80 27.48 -18.21 2.95
N ASP A 81 28.23 -18.06 1.86
CA ASP A 81 28.11 -16.91 0.94
C ASP A 81 26.69 -16.82 0.33
N ILE A 82 26.13 -17.97 -0.07
CA ILE A 82 24.76 -18.08 -0.59
C ILE A 82 23.73 -17.66 0.47
N LYS A 83 23.95 -18.07 1.72
CA LYS A 83 23.06 -17.78 2.84
C LYS A 83 23.07 -16.28 3.16
N VAL A 84 24.25 -15.66 3.21
CA VAL A 84 24.38 -14.20 3.42
C VAL A 84 23.63 -13.44 2.33
N PHE A 85 23.87 -13.77 1.06
CA PHE A 85 23.18 -13.14 -0.05
C PHE A 85 21.65 -13.30 0.03
N PHE A 86 21.17 -14.50 0.40
CA PHE A 86 19.75 -14.77 0.62
C PHE A 86 19.15 -13.90 1.74
N GLU A 87 19.87 -13.75 2.86
CA GLU A 87 19.44 -12.93 3.99
C GLU A 87 19.39 -11.44 3.60
N GLU A 88 20.39 -10.95 2.88
CA GLU A 88 20.44 -9.59 2.34
C GLU A 88 19.26 -9.29 1.41
N LEU A 89 18.93 -10.21 0.49
CA LEU A 89 17.79 -10.04 -0.41
C LEU A 89 16.46 -9.94 0.35
N ASN A 90 16.24 -10.81 1.34
CA ASN A 90 15.03 -10.75 2.15
C ASN A 90 14.99 -9.52 3.05
N LEU A 91 16.14 -9.04 3.53
CA LEU A 91 16.25 -7.78 4.25
C LEU A 91 15.87 -6.60 3.36
N GLN A 92 16.37 -6.56 2.11
CA GLN A 92 16.00 -5.55 1.11
C GLN A 92 14.49 -5.56 0.86
N LEU A 93 13.90 -6.72 0.58
CA LEU A 93 12.45 -6.85 0.36
C LEU A 93 11.63 -6.41 1.58
N THR A 94 12.12 -6.68 2.79
CA THR A 94 11.46 -6.25 4.02
C THR A 94 11.49 -4.72 4.16
N LYS A 95 12.64 -4.09 3.89
CA LYS A 95 12.79 -2.62 3.88
C LYS A 95 11.88 -1.98 2.83
N GLU A 96 11.89 -2.47 1.59
CA GLU A 96 11.03 -1.96 0.51
C GLU A 96 9.53 -2.07 0.88
N LYS A 97 9.13 -3.19 1.50
CA LYS A 97 7.76 -3.37 2.00
C LYS A 97 7.42 -2.38 3.12
N GLU A 98 8.34 -2.11 4.03
CA GLU A 98 8.12 -1.14 5.12
C GLU A 98 8.01 0.29 4.59
N GLU A 99 8.89 0.70 3.69
CA GLU A 99 8.82 1.99 2.99
C GLU A 99 7.53 2.13 2.21
N ARG A 100 7.12 1.08 1.49
CA ARG A 100 5.84 1.04 0.78
C ARG A 100 4.69 1.26 1.75
N VAL A 101 4.59 0.48 2.82
CA VAL A 101 3.50 0.63 3.80
C VAL A 101 3.53 2.03 4.41
N LYS A 102 4.68 2.55 4.86
CA LYS A 102 4.81 3.90 5.43
C LYS A 102 4.32 4.99 4.46
N LYS A 103 4.69 4.88 3.18
CA LYS A 103 4.25 5.83 2.12
C LYS A 103 2.73 5.88 1.95
N PHE A 104 2.03 4.79 2.23
CA PHE A 104 0.57 4.72 2.14
C PHE A 104 -0.15 4.75 3.50
N GLN A 105 0.58 4.67 4.62
CA GLN A 105 0.04 4.65 5.99
C GLN A 105 -0.61 5.97 6.42
N GLY A 106 -0.41 7.06 5.66
CA GLY A 106 -1.09 8.34 5.85
C GLY A 106 -1.86 8.85 4.63
N ARG A 107 -1.90 8.07 3.54
CA ARG A 107 -2.79 8.37 2.41
C ARG A 107 -4.16 7.83 2.76
N SER A 108 -4.87 8.62 3.57
CA SER A 108 -6.28 8.42 3.89
C SER A 108 -7.03 7.96 2.64
N ARG A 109 -7.89 6.95 2.78
CA ARG A 109 -8.83 6.52 1.73
C ARG A 109 -9.89 7.59 1.39
N GLY A 110 -9.66 8.87 1.72
CA GLY A 110 -10.71 9.87 1.85
C GLY A 110 -11.67 9.49 2.99
N LYS A 111 -12.91 9.99 2.92
CA LYS A 111 -14.03 9.79 3.88
C LYS A 111 -14.31 8.35 4.37
N TYR A 112 -13.60 7.34 3.88
CA TYR A 112 -13.78 5.93 4.20
C TYR A 112 -12.97 5.44 5.42
N GLU A 113 -12.06 6.26 5.97
CA GLU A 113 -11.34 5.94 7.22
C GLU A 113 -12.00 6.49 8.48
N SER A 114 -13.02 7.35 8.34
CA SER A 114 -13.79 7.80 9.49
C SER A 114 -14.39 6.59 10.18
N SER A 115 -14.03 6.39 11.45
CA SER A 115 -14.63 5.34 12.27
C SER A 115 -16.15 5.50 12.27
N LYS A 116 -16.91 4.43 12.50
CA LYS A 116 -18.38 4.52 12.57
C LYS A 116 -18.84 5.65 13.51
N SER A 117 -18.10 5.86 14.61
CA SER A 117 -18.25 6.98 15.54
C SER A 117 -18.07 8.35 14.88
N GLU A 118 -16.98 8.58 14.16
CA GLU A 118 -16.72 9.85 13.47
C GLU A 118 -17.76 10.14 12.38
N LEU A 119 -18.20 9.12 11.64
CA LEU A 119 -19.28 9.26 10.65
C LEU A 119 -20.61 9.63 11.31
N ILE A 120 -20.92 9.05 12.48
CA ILE A 120 -22.13 9.39 13.23
C ILE A 120 -22.06 10.85 13.70
N GLU A 121 -20.91 11.30 14.23
CA GLU A 121 -20.73 12.68 14.67
C GLU A 121 -20.86 13.68 13.52
N GLU A 122 -20.29 13.40 12.34
CA GLU A 122 -20.43 14.25 11.15
C GLU A 122 -21.89 14.29 10.67
N ILE A 123 -22.60 13.16 10.66
CA ILE A 123 -24.02 13.11 10.32
C ILE A 123 -24.88 13.92 11.29
N VAL A 124 -24.58 13.86 12.60
CA VAL A 124 -25.29 14.64 13.61
C VAL A 124 -25.07 16.13 13.38
N LYS A 125 -23.82 16.57 13.17
CA LYS A 125 -23.50 17.97 12.87
C LYS A 125 -24.21 18.48 11.62
N VAL A 126 -24.16 17.72 10.52
CA VAL A 126 -24.84 18.10 9.27
C VAL A 126 -26.35 18.20 9.47
N LYS A 127 -26.97 17.30 10.26
CA LYS A 127 -28.40 17.39 10.58
C LYS A 127 -28.75 18.62 11.41
N GLU A 128 -27.89 19.01 12.35
CA GLU A 128 -28.10 20.22 13.15
C GLU A 128 -27.95 21.49 12.31
N GLU A 129 -26.94 21.55 11.45
CA GLU A 129 -26.76 22.66 10.50
C GLU A 129 -27.95 22.78 9.54
N TYR A 130 -28.42 21.65 9.00
CA TYR A 130 -29.58 21.62 8.12
C TYR A 130 -30.84 22.13 8.81
N ARG A 131 -31.11 21.67 10.04
CA ARG A 131 -32.23 22.19 10.85
C ARG A 131 -32.10 23.69 11.16
N GLY A 132 -30.88 24.15 11.40
CA GLY A 132 -30.60 25.58 11.62
C GLY A 132 -30.90 26.41 10.37
N LEU A 133 -30.54 25.91 9.19
CA LEU A 133 -30.84 26.55 7.90
C LEU A 133 -32.34 26.54 7.61
N GLU A 134 -33.05 25.44 7.86
CA GLU A 134 -34.52 25.38 7.69
C GLU A 134 -35.24 26.43 8.54
N LYS A 135 -34.83 26.61 9.80
CA LYS A 135 -35.41 27.65 10.67
C LYS A 135 -35.19 29.05 10.12
N LYS A 136 -33.96 29.35 9.70
CA LYS A 136 -33.61 30.66 9.14
C LYS A 136 -34.36 30.93 7.83
N ASP A 137 -34.54 29.92 7.00
CA ASP A 137 -35.30 30.05 5.76
C ASP A 137 -36.79 30.29 6.04
N ALA A 138 -37.38 29.56 6.99
CA ALA A 138 -38.76 29.79 7.43
C ALA A 138 -38.97 31.21 8.00
N GLU A 139 -38.05 31.69 8.84
CA GLU A 139 -38.07 33.07 9.36
C GLU A 139 -37.93 34.10 8.23
N ALA A 140 -37.03 33.87 7.27
CA ALA A 140 -36.85 34.74 6.12
C ALA A 140 -38.12 34.80 5.26
N GLN A 141 -38.75 33.66 4.98
CA GLN A 141 -40.00 33.59 4.22
C GLN A 141 -41.14 34.33 4.94
N ILE A 142 -41.28 34.15 6.26
CA ILE A 142 -42.28 34.85 7.08
C ILE A 142 -42.03 36.36 7.05
N ASN A 143 -40.78 36.81 7.23
CA ASN A 143 -40.43 38.24 7.21
C ASN A 143 -40.72 38.88 5.85
N VAL A 144 -40.44 38.19 4.75
CA VAL A 144 -40.82 38.64 3.40
C VAL A 144 -42.33 38.76 3.28
N LEU A 145 -43.09 37.78 3.79
CA LEU A 145 -44.55 37.79 3.74
C LEU A 145 -45.15 38.95 4.56
N ILE A 146 -44.62 39.19 5.77
CA ILE A 146 -44.99 40.32 6.64
C ILE A 146 -44.66 41.67 5.98
N SER A 147 -43.53 41.78 5.27
CA SER A 147 -43.16 43.03 4.58
C SER A 147 -44.08 43.38 3.41
N LYS A 148 -44.67 42.37 2.75
CA LYS A 148 -45.59 42.53 1.63
C LYS A 148 -47.06 42.64 2.06
N MET A 149 -47.34 42.49 3.35
CA MET A 149 -48.69 42.45 3.87
C MET A 149 -49.31 43.86 3.99
N LYS A 150 -50.61 43.98 3.74
CA LYS A 150 -51.32 45.26 3.88
C LYS A 150 -51.33 45.73 5.34
N PRO A 151 -51.23 47.05 5.62
CA PRO A 151 -51.13 47.59 6.98
C PRO A 151 -52.28 47.19 7.90
N ASP A 152 -53.51 47.13 7.37
CA ASP A 152 -54.71 46.78 8.14
C ASP A 152 -54.67 45.33 8.64
N VAL A 153 -54.25 44.41 7.78
CA VAL A 153 -54.06 42.99 8.12
C VAL A 153 -52.91 42.80 9.12
N LYS A 154 -51.85 43.60 8.98
CA LYS A 154 -50.70 43.57 9.89
C LYS A 154 -51.06 44.04 11.29
N ARG A 155 -51.91 45.08 11.41
CA ARG A 155 -52.45 45.53 12.70
C ARG A 155 -53.38 44.51 13.34
N LEU A 156 -54.11 43.71 12.55
CA LEU A 156 -55.07 42.73 13.06
C LEU A 156 -54.41 41.44 13.57
N LEU A 157 -53.28 41.04 12.98
CA LEU A 157 -52.58 39.79 13.31
C LEU A 157 -51.47 39.95 14.37
N PHE A 158 -50.94 41.16 14.56
CA PHE A 158 -49.78 41.40 15.42
C PHE A 158 -50.00 42.54 16.45
N SER A 159 -51.25 42.91 16.75
CA SER A 159 -51.59 43.81 17.87
C SER A 159 -51.59 43.11 19.22
#